data_AF-A0A954Z587-F1
#
_entry.id   AF-A0A954Z587-F1
#
_cell.length_a   1.000
_cell.length_b   1.000
_cell.length_c   1.000
_cell.angle_alpha   90.00
_cell.angle_beta   90.00
_cell.angle_gamma   90.00
#
_symmetry.space_group_name_H-M   'P 1'
#
loop_
_entity.id
_entity.type
_entity.pdbx_description
1 polymer ?
#
loop_
_entity_poly.entity_id
_entity_poly.type
_entity_poly.pdbx_seq_one_letter_code
_entity_poly.pdbx_strand_id
1 'polypeptide(L)'
;MLKKLVGTVAVLAVAGLVLSQSPLGSYLSTSCHRVADSVENSVPLEFQIDRARDMVRDLEPEIKRSMHVIAKEEVAVDQLNGRIDAARDKADQEKAEIMRLQSDLSGGANVFRYAGHTYSAAEVRSDLTRRFTRFKTSDATLDSLQQMRDARQRNLDAAREKLTAMMSAQRQLQ
;
A
#
# COMPACT_ATOMS: atom_id res chain seq x y z
N MET A 1 -54.37 -10.51 37.01
CA MET A 1 -54.35 -11.01 35.61
C MET A 1 -53.08 -11.81 35.24
N LEU A 2 -52.02 -11.84 36.08
CA LEU A 2 -50.78 -12.60 35.83
C LEU A 2 -50.91 -14.14 35.81
N LYS A 3 -51.88 -14.73 36.53
CA LYS A 3 -52.02 -16.21 36.58
C LYS A 3 -52.46 -16.85 35.25
N LYS A 4 -53.12 -16.09 34.36
CA LYS A 4 -53.56 -16.58 33.04
C LYS A 4 -52.46 -16.48 31.96
N LEU A 5 -51.47 -15.62 32.18
CA LEU A 5 -50.38 -15.35 31.22
C LEU A 5 -49.22 -16.34 31.39
N VAL A 6 -48.96 -16.79 32.63
CA VAL A 6 -47.94 -17.82 32.91
C VAL A 6 -48.37 -19.19 32.36
N GLY A 7 -49.66 -19.51 32.38
CA GLY A 7 -50.19 -20.77 31.82
C GLY A 7 -50.10 -20.85 30.29
N THR A 8 -50.27 -19.74 29.58
CA THR A 8 -50.22 -19.71 28.10
C THR A 8 -48.79 -19.76 27.56
N VAL A 9 -47.83 -19.14 28.26
CA VAL A 9 -46.41 -19.21 27.91
C VAL A 9 -45.84 -20.61 28.19
N ALA A 10 -46.26 -21.26 29.28
CA ALA A 10 -45.82 -22.62 29.60
C ALA A 10 -46.34 -23.68 28.59
N VAL A 11 -47.57 -23.54 28.10
CA VAL A 11 -48.14 -24.46 27.09
C VAL A 11 -47.46 -24.30 25.72
N LEU A 12 -47.12 -23.07 25.31
CA LEU A 12 -46.38 -22.82 24.06
C LEU A 12 -44.94 -23.33 24.13
N ALA A 13 -44.28 -23.22 25.29
CA ALA A 13 -42.92 -23.73 25.48
C ALA A 13 -42.85 -25.26 25.46
N VAL A 14 -43.83 -25.94 26.07
CA VAL A 14 -43.91 -27.41 26.07
C VAL A 14 -44.30 -27.94 24.67
N ALA A 15 -45.18 -27.25 23.95
CA ALA A 15 -45.50 -27.60 22.55
C ALA A 15 -44.30 -27.44 21.61
N GLY A 16 -43.49 -26.39 21.79
CA GLY A 16 -42.27 -26.18 21.02
C GLY A 16 -41.18 -27.24 21.28
N LEU A 17 -41.07 -27.73 22.52
CA LEU A 17 -40.09 -28.75 22.88
C LEU A 17 -40.47 -30.14 22.35
N VAL A 18 -41.75 -30.51 22.40
CA VAL A 18 -42.24 -31.83 21.93
C VAL A 18 -42.18 -31.96 20.40
N LEU A 19 -42.35 -30.85 19.68
CA LEU A 19 -42.19 -30.82 18.21
C LEU A 19 -40.72 -30.93 17.76
N SER A 20 -39.76 -30.60 18.62
CA SER A 20 -38.32 -30.71 18.31
C SER A 20 -37.76 -32.13 18.40
N GLN A 21 -38.48 -33.05 19.06
CA GLN A 21 -38.04 -34.44 19.26
C GLN A 21 -38.74 -35.46 18.34
N SER A 22 -39.61 -34.99 17.45
CA SER A 22 -40.24 -35.83 16.43
C SER A 22 -39.37 -35.87 15.16
N PRO A 23 -39.22 -37.03 14.48
CA PRO A 23 -38.38 -37.20 13.28
C PRO A 23 -38.89 -36.45 12.02
N LEU A 24 -39.72 -35.42 12.19
CA LEU A 24 -40.29 -34.58 11.13
C LEU A 24 -39.48 -33.30 10.86
N GLY A 25 -38.59 -32.90 11.78
CA GLY A 25 -37.69 -31.74 11.56
C GLY A 25 -36.69 -31.96 10.41
N SER A 26 -36.37 -33.22 10.11
CA SER A 26 -35.41 -33.57 9.04
C SER A 26 -36.01 -33.46 7.63
N TYR A 27 -37.33 -33.55 7.47
CA TYR A 27 -37.99 -33.48 6.15
C TYR A 27 -38.22 -32.05 5.65
N LEU A 28 -38.42 -31.08 6.55
CA LEU A 28 -38.54 -29.67 6.16
C LEU A 28 -37.18 -29.04 5.81
N SER A 29 -36.12 -29.39 6.55
CA SER A 29 -34.76 -28.95 6.22
C SER A 29 -34.27 -29.52 4.87
N THR A 30 -34.58 -30.78 4.59
CA THR A 30 -34.17 -31.45 3.34
C THR A 30 -34.93 -30.92 2.12
N SER A 31 -36.15 -30.42 2.29
CA SER A 31 -36.95 -29.85 1.20
C SER A 31 -36.46 -28.46 0.77
N CYS A 32 -35.94 -27.65 1.69
CA CYS A 32 -35.41 -26.31 1.35
C CYS A 32 -34.03 -26.40 0.65
N HIS A 33 -33.17 -27.33 1.07
CA HIS A 33 -31.86 -27.54 0.43
C HIS A 33 -31.98 -28.16 -0.98
N ARG A 34 -32.92 -29.09 -1.23
CA ARG A 34 -33.13 -29.66 -2.58
C ARG A 34 -33.69 -28.70 -3.62
N VAL A 35 -34.41 -27.66 -3.21
CA VAL A 35 -34.94 -26.65 -4.16
C VAL A 35 -33.85 -25.62 -4.50
N ALA A 36 -32.98 -25.26 -3.55
CA ALA A 36 -31.82 -24.42 -3.83
C ALA A 36 -30.82 -25.12 -4.79
N ASP A 37 -30.48 -26.39 -4.51
CA ASP A 37 -29.53 -27.17 -5.32
C ASP A 37 -30.05 -27.49 -6.74
N SER A 38 -31.37 -27.61 -6.92
CA SER A 38 -31.99 -27.89 -8.23
C SER A 38 -32.08 -26.66 -9.14
N VAL A 39 -32.16 -25.46 -8.54
CA VAL A 39 -32.23 -24.18 -9.28
C VAL A 39 -30.83 -23.69 -9.65
N GLU A 40 -29.80 -23.92 -8.83
CA GLU A 40 -28.41 -23.58 -9.16
C GLU A 40 -27.92 -24.33 -10.42
N ASN A 41 -28.37 -25.58 -10.63
CA ASN A 41 -28.07 -26.38 -11.82
C ASN A 41 -28.90 -26.02 -13.07
N SER A 42 -29.90 -25.14 -12.95
CA SER A 42 -30.85 -24.80 -14.03
C SER A 42 -30.79 -23.33 -14.46
N VAL A 43 -29.73 -22.60 -14.09
CA VAL A 43 -29.55 -21.21 -14.55
C VAL A 43 -29.23 -21.23 -16.04
N PRO A 44 -30.09 -20.63 -16.90
CA PRO A 44 -29.85 -20.62 -18.34
C PRO A 44 -28.48 -20.03 -18.67
N LEU A 45 -27.77 -20.62 -19.63
CA LEU A 45 -26.46 -20.14 -20.09
C LEU A 45 -26.49 -18.65 -20.46
N GLU A 46 -27.60 -18.18 -21.04
CA GLU A 46 -27.83 -16.77 -21.39
C GLU A 46 -27.77 -15.83 -20.18
N PHE A 47 -28.35 -16.22 -19.04
CA PHE A 47 -28.30 -15.43 -17.81
C PHE A 47 -26.86 -15.33 -17.26
N GLN A 48 -26.06 -16.39 -17.39
CA GLN A 48 -24.67 -16.37 -16.99
C GLN A 48 -23.83 -15.46 -17.90
N ILE A 49 -24.11 -15.44 -19.20
CA ILE A 49 -23.48 -14.55 -20.19
C ILE A 49 -23.85 -13.09 -19.90
N ASP A 50 -25.11 -12.79 -19.62
CA ASP A 50 -25.54 -11.42 -19.31
C ASP A 50 -24.97 -10.92 -17.97
N ARG A 51 -24.94 -11.79 -16.95
CA ARG A 51 -24.22 -11.50 -15.70
C ARG A 51 -22.73 -11.26 -15.95
N ALA A 52 -22.10 -12.04 -16.82
CA ALA A 52 -20.70 -11.83 -17.20
C ALA A 52 -20.48 -10.48 -17.90
N ARG A 53 -21.39 -10.08 -18.80
CA ARG A 53 -21.37 -8.76 -19.45
C ARG A 53 -21.54 -7.60 -18.47
N ASP A 54 -22.43 -7.74 -17.50
CA ASP A 54 -22.59 -6.74 -16.44
C ASP A 54 -21.30 -6.62 -15.60
N MET A 55 -20.67 -7.74 -15.23
CA MET A 55 -19.38 -7.73 -14.53
C MET A 55 -18.26 -7.07 -15.37
N VAL A 56 -18.26 -7.23 -16.70
CA VAL A 56 -17.32 -6.52 -17.61
C VAL A 56 -17.57 -5.02 -17.61
N ARG A 57 -18.84 -4.60 -17.68
CA ARG A 57 -19.22 -3.18 -17.68
C ARG A 57 -18.78 -2.50 -16.39
N ASP A 58 -18.88 -3.19 -15.26
CA ASP A 58 -18.45 -2.68 -13.96
C ASP A 58 -16.90 -2.60 -13.83
N LEU A 59 -16.16 -3.37 -14.65
CA LEU A 59 -14.69 -3.38 -14.67
C LEU A 59 -14.08 -2.13 -15.32
N GLU A 60 -14.72 -1.57 -16.34
CA GLU A 60 -14.21 -0.41 -17.09
C GLU A 60 -13.98 0.86 -16.22
N PRO A 61 -14.91 1.29 -15.35
CA PRO A 61 -14.66 2.42 -14.46
C PRO A 61 -13.55 2.12 -13.44
N GLU A 62 -13.40 0.87 -13.00
CA GLU A 62 -12.32 0.46 -12.09
C GLU A 62 -10.95 0.55 -12.77
N ILE A 63 -10.84 0.06 -14.01
CA ILE A 63 -9.62 0.19 -14.84
C ILE A 63 -9.23 1.66 -15.01
N LYS A 64 -10.18 2.53 -15.36
CA LYS A 64 -9.94 3.99 -15.50
C LYS A 64 -9.46 4.61 -14.19
N ARG A 65 -10.07 4.24 -13.05
CA ARG A 65 -9.67 4.71 -11.74
C ARG A 65 -8.26 4.25 -11.38
N SER A 66 -7.94 2.98 -11.59
CA SER A 66 -6.60 2.43 -11.34
C SER A 66 -5.55 3.07 -12.23
N MET A 67 -5.85 3.30 -13.52
CA MET A 67 -4.95 4.01 -14.43
C MET A 67 -4.62 5.43 -13.94
N HIS A 68 -5.62 6.18 -13.45
CA HIS A 68 -5.41 7.51 -12.89
C HIS A 68 -4.53 7.50 -11.63
N VAL A 69 -4.72 6.51 -10.76
CA VAL A 69 -3.90 6.36 -9.55
C VAL A 69 -2.45 6.02 -9.93
N ILE A 70 -2.25 5.09 -10.87
CA ILE A 70 -0.92 4.71 -11.38
C ILE A 70 -0.21 5.92 -11.99
N ALA A 71 -0.88 6.69 -12.85
CA ALA A 71 -0.29 7.88 -13.46
C ALA A 71 0.14 8.93 -12.43
N LYS A 72 -0.65 9.12 -11.36
CA LYS A 72 -0.28 10.01 -10.26
C LYS A 72 0.94 9.51 -9.49
N GLU A 73 1.00 8.20 -9.23
CA GLU A 73 2.14 7.59 -8.54
C GLU A 73 3.42 7.61 -9.39
N GLU A 74 3.32 7.45 -10.71
CA GLU A 74 4.44 7.66 -11.63
C GLU A 74 5.05 9.05 -11.48
N VAL A 75 4.21 10.09 -11.55
CA VAL A 75 4.65 11.48 -11.36
C VAL A 75 5.25 11.68 -9.96
N ALA A 76 4.69 11.06 -8.93
CA ALA A 76 5.21 11.15 -7.56
C ALA A 76 6.60 10.48 -7.43
N VAL A 77 6.81 9.34 -8.09
CA VAL A 77 8.10 8.67 -8.16
C VAL A 77 9.11 9.52 -8.92
N ASP A 78 8.72 10.14 -10.03
CA ASP A 78 9.59 11.03 -10.80
C ASP A 78 10.01 12.27 -9.99
N GLN A 79 9.08 12.88 -9.27
CA GLN A 79 9.40 13.97 -8.34
C GLN A 79 10.35 13.52 -7.23
N LEU A 80 10.19 12.29 -6.73
CA LEU A 80 11.06 11.73 -5.69
C LEU A 80 12.46 11.44 -6.25
N ASN A 81 12.57 10.97 -7.49
CA ASN A 81 13.85 10.82 -8.19
C ASN A 81 14.58 12.17 -8.30
N GLY A 82 13.88 13.23 -8.71
CA GLY A 82 14.48 14.58 -8.76
C GLY A 82 14.95 15.08 -7.39
N ARG A 83 14.25 14.73 -6.30
CA ARG A 83 14.72 15.03 -4.93
C ARG A 83 15.94 14.21 -4.52
N ILE A 84 16.02 12.94 -4.94
CA ILE A 84 17.18 12.08 -4.71
C ILE A 84 18.40 12.65 -5.42
N ASP A 85 18.25 13.09 -6.67
CA ASP A 85 19.34 13.68 -7.45
C ASP A 85 19.86 14.96 -6.77
N ALA A 86 18.96 15.87 -6.39
CA ALA A 86 19.35 17.08 -5.66
C ALA A 86 20.00 16.78 -4.29
N ALA A 87 19.51 15.77 -3.56
CA ALA A 87 20.10 15.34 -2.29
C ALA A 87 21.48 14.70 -2.48
N ARG A 88 21.66 13.92 -3.55
CA ARG A 88 22.94 13.31 -3.93
C ARG A 88 23.96 14.38 -4.29
N ASP A 89 23.60 15.32 -5.15
CA ASP A 89 24.49 16.42 -5.54
C ASP A 89 24.96 17.21 -4.32
N LYS A 90 24.04 17.48 -3.39
CA LYS A 90 24.38 18.14 -2.13
C LYS A 90 25.34 17.29 -1.28
N ALA A 91 25.07 16.00 -1.11
CA ALA A 91 25.95 15.11 -0.35
C ALA A 91 27.36 15.02 -0.97
N ASP A 92 27.45 14.97 -2.30
CA ASP A 92 28.72 14.93 -3.03
C ASP A 92 29.51 16.24 -2.88
N GLN A 93 28.84 17.40 -2.94
CA GLN A 93 29.46 18.69 -2.66
C GLN A 93 29.99 18.76 -1.23
N GLU A 94 29.20 18.35 -0.25
CA GLU A 94 29.60 18.32 1.15
C GLU A 94 30.79 17.39 1.38
N LYS A 95 30.80 16.22 0.74
CA LYS A 95 31.91 15.27 0.78
C LYS A 95 33.18 15.86 0.17
N ALA A 96 33.08 16.52 -0.99
CA ALA A 96 34.22 17.14 -1.65
C ALA A 96 34.85 18.25 -0.78
N GLU A 97 34.02 19.08 -0.14
CA GLU A 97 34.49 20.10 0.82
C GLU A 97 35.22 19.47 2.01
N ILE A 98 34.66 18.41 2.60
CA ILE A 98 35.27 17.68 3.72
C ILE A 98 36.62 17.12 3.32
N MET A 99 36.72 16.47 2.16
CA MET A 99 37.98 15.90 1.66
C MET A 99 39.03 16.97 1.42
N ARG A 100 38.63 18.15 0.90
CA ARG A 100 39.53 19.29 0.75
C ARG A 100 40.08 19.78 2.10
N LEU A 101 39.20 20.05 3.07
CA LEU A 101 39.61 20.48 4.41
C LEU A 101 40.49 19.43 5.12
N GLN A 102 40.18 18.14 4.93
CA GLN A 102 41.00 17.06 5.46
C GLN A 102 42.40 17.06 4.84
N SER A 103 42.49 17.22 3.52
CA SER A 103 43.77 17.30 2.82
C SER A 103 44.61 18.48 3.31
N ASP A 104 43.98 19.65 3.46
CA ASP A 104 44.64 20.87 3.95
C ASP A 104 45.21 20.64 5.37
N LEU A 105 44.42 20.07 6.29
CA LEU A 105 44.87 19.72 7.64
C LEU A 105 46.00 18.68 7.65
N SER A 106 45.99 17.74 6.70
CA SER A 106 47.02 16.69 6.60
C SER A 106 48.36 17.24 6.11
N GLY A 107 48.36 18.40 5.44
CA GLY A 107 49.56 19.10 4.99
C GLY A 107 50.42 19.72 6.10
N GLY A 108 49.99 19.65 7.37
CA GLY A 108 50.78 20.08 8.53
C GLY A 108 50.89 21.60 8.73
N ALA A 109 50.12 22.40 7.99
CA ALA A 109 50.07 23.84 8.21
C ALA A 109 49.36 24.17 9.54
N ASN A 110 49.89 25.15 10.28
CA ASN A 110 49.28 25.61 11.54
C ASN A 110 48.30 26.78 11.34
N VAL A 111 48.36 27.42 10.17
CA VAL A 111 47.59 28.62 9.83
C VAL A 111 47.01 28.43 8.43
N PHE A 112 45.69 28.57 8.32
CA PHE A 112 44.93 28.38 7.09
C PHE A 112 44.26 29.69 6.68
N ARG A 113 44.25 30.01 5.39
CA ARG A 113 43.61 31.24 4.89
C ARG A 113 42.46 30.89 3.95
N TYR A 114 41.24 31.23 4.34
CA TYR A 114 40.03 31.03 3.54
C TYR A 114 39.28 32.34 3.39
N ALA A 115 38.87 32.69 2.16
CA ALA A 115 38.08 33.89 1.86
C ALA A 115 38.62 35.19 2.50
N GLY A 116 39.95 35.33 2.59
CA GLY A 116 40.60 36.50 3.18
C GLY A 116 40.77 36.45 4.71
N HIS A 117 40.14 35.51 5.40
CA HIS A 117 40.27 35.29 6.84
C HIS A 117 41.31 34.21 7.16
N THR A 118 41.92 34.33 8.33
CA THR A 118 42.94 33.40 8.83
C THR A 118 42.36 32.57 9.96
N TYR A 119 42.59 31.26 9.91
CA TYR A 119 42.09 30.28 10.87
C TYR A 119 43.25 29.43 11.39
N SER A 120 43.17 29.05 12.65
CA SER A 120 44.07 28.07 13.27
C SER A 120 43.69 26.64 12.89
N ALA A 121 44.64 25.71 13.00
CA ALA A 121 44.39 24.28 12.81
C ALA A 121 43.25 23.74 13.70
N ALA A 122 43.11 24.25 14.93
CA ALA A 122 42.05 23.85 15.84
C ALA A 122 40.66 24.28 15.34
N GLU A 123 40.54 25.51 14.82
CA GLU A 123 39.29 26.02 14.24
C GLU A 123 38.89 25.26 12.99
N VAL A 124 39.85 24.95 12.11
CA VAL A 124 39.60 24.15 10.90
C VAL A 124 39.20 22.71 11.26
N ARG A 125 39.82 22.11 12.28
CA ARG A 125 39.42 20.78 12.78
C ARG A 125 37.99 20.79 13.34
N SER A 126 37.64 21.83 14.10
CA SER A 126 36.27 22.02 14.59
C SER A 126 35.27 22.18 13.43
N ASP A 127 35.64 22.93 12.39
CA ASP A 127 34.82 23.10 11.20
C ASP A 127 34.63 21.78 10.43
N LEU A 128 35.70 21.01 10.26
CA LEU A 128 35.64 19.69 9.66
C LEU A 128 34.66 18.78 10.40
N THR A 129 34.69 18.76 11.73
CA THR A 129 33.73 18.00 12.54
C THR A 129 32.29 18.44 12.29
N ARG A 130 32.02 19.76 12.25
CA ARG A 130 30.67 20.28 11.97
C ARG A 130 30.19 19.88 10.57
N ARG A 131 31.04 20.02 9.55
CA ARG A 131 30.71 19.63 8.17
C ARG A 131 30.46 18.13 8.05
N PHE A 132 31.29 17.32 8.69
CA PHE A 132 31.13 15.87 8.68
C PHE A 132 29.81 15.44 9.34
N THR A 133 29.42 16.08 10.46
CA THR A 133 28.10 15.84 11.06
C THR A 133 26.96 16.21 10.11
N ARG A 134 27.06 17.35 9.41
CA ARG A 134 26.07 17.76 8.41
C ARG A 134 25.98 16.75 7.26
N PHE A 135 27.13 16.30 6.74
CA PHE A 135 27.20 15.29 5.69
C PHE A 135 26.52 14.00 6.11
N LYS A 136 26.74 13.49 7.34
CA LYS A 136 26.03 12.30 7.83
C LYS A 136 24.52 12.46 7.80
N THR A 137 24.00 13.64 8.15
CA THR A 137 22.56 13.90 8.08
C THR A 137 22.06 13.94 6.63
N SER A 138 22.80 14.58 5.73
CA SER A 138 22.48 14.61 4.29
C SER A 138 22.49 13.19 3.68
N ASP A 139 23.50 12.39 4.01
CA ASP A 139 23.68 11.01 3.57
C ASP A 139 22.53 10.10 4.05
N ALA A 140 22.19 10.18 5.35
CA ALA A 140 21.04 9.46 5.90
C ALA A 140 19.70 9.90 5.27
N THR A 141 19.59 11.18 4.89
CA THR A 141 18.41 11.69 4.17
C THR A 141 18.33 11.12 2.76
N LEU A 142 19.46 11.06 2.04
CA LEU A 142 19.56 10.46 0.71
C LEU A 142 19.14 8.98 0.76
N ASP A 143 19.66 8.23 1.71
CA ASP A 143 19.30 6.81 1.92
C ASP A 143 17.80 6.65 2.18
N SER A 144 17.22 7.48 3.05
CA SER A 144 15.78 7.43 3.34
C SER A 144 14.93 7.73 2.10
N LEU A 145 15.31 8.71 1.29
CA LEU A 145 14.63 9.03 0.03
C LEU A 145 14.71 7.87 -0.97
N GLN A 146 15.88 7.24 -1.10
CA GLN A 146 16.07 6.07 -1.96
C GLN A 146 15.19 4.90 -1.51
N GLN A 147 15.16 4.59 -0.21
CA GLN A 147 14.28 3.53 0.33
C GLN A 147 12.79 3.82 0.06
N MET A 148 12.36 5.08 0.23
CA MET A 148 10.99 5.49 -0.08
C MET A 148 10.68 5.29 -1.57
N ARG A 149 11.60 5.66 -2.45
CA ARG A 149 11.46 5.50 -3.90
C ARG A 149 11.37 4.04 -4.29
N ASP A 150 12.22 3.20 -3.72
CA ASP A 150 12.22 1.76 -4.00
C ASP A 150 10.93 1.08 -3.52
N ALA A 151 10.38 1.52 -2.38
CA ALA A 151 9.09 1.04 -1.89
C ALA A 151 7.93 1.49 -2.80
N ARG A 152 7.91 2.76 -3.22
CA ARG A 152 6.88 3.28 -4.15
C ARG A 152 6.96 2.62 -5.52
N GLN A 153 8.16 2.42 -6.05
CA GLN A 153 8.38 1.76 -7.33
C GLN A 153 7.82 0.33 -7.32
N ARG A 154 8.11 -0.44 -6.25
CA ARG A 154 7.55 -1.80 -6.09
C ARG A 154 6.02 -1.79 -6.06
N ASN A 155 5.41 -0.85 -5.35
CA ASN A 155 3.95 -0.72 -5.30
C ASN A 155 3.36 -0.32 -6.66
N LEU A 156 4.04 0.57 -7.37
CA LEU A 156 3.64 1.00 -8.71
C LEU A 156 3.69 -0.15 -9.71
N ASP A 157 4.74 -0.96 -9.68
CA ASP A 157 4.89 -2.11 -10.56
C ASP A 157 3.81 -3.18 -10.28
N ALA A 158 3.51 -3.45 -9.01
CA ALA A 158 2.40 -4.33 -8.62
C ALA A 158 1.04 -3.78 -9.07
N ALA A 159 0.83 -2.45 -8.98
CA ALA A 159 -0.39 -1.81 -9.46
C ALA A 159 -0.54 -1.91 -10.99
N ARG A 160 0.56 -1.76 -11.74
CA ARG A 160 0.59 -1.94 -13.21
C ARG A 160 0.29 -3.38 -13.61
N GLU A 161 0.82 -4.36 -12.88
CA GLU A 161 0.51 -5.78 -13.11
C GLU A 161 -0.98 -6.06 -12.90
N LYS A 162 -1.55 -5.55 -11.79
CA LYS A 162 -3.00 -5.68 -11.52
C LYS A 162 -3.84 -5.02 -12.61
N LEU A 163 -3.46 -3.82 -13.07
CA LEU A 163 -4.15 -3.15 -14.18
C LEU A 163 -4.12 -3.99 -15.46
N THR A 164 -2.97 -4.58 -15.78
CA THR A 164 -2.79 -5.45 -16.94
C THR A 164 -3.68 -6.69 -16.84
N ALA A 165 -3.78 -7.30 -15.65
CA ALA A 165 -4.67 -8.42 -15.39
C ALA A 165 -6.16 -8.05 -15.52
N MET A 166 -6.57 -6.86 -15.06
CA MET A 166 -7.94 -6.38 -15.25
C MET A 166 -8.26 -6.16 -16.74
N MET A 167 -7.32 -5.58 -17.49
CA MET A 167 -7.48 -5.36 -18.94
C MET A 167 -7.52 -6.68 -19.73
N SER A 168 -6.75 -7.70 -19.33
CA SER A 168 -6.80 -9.01 -19.98
C SER A 168 -8.11 -9.74 -19.68
N ALA A 169 -8.59 -9.70 -18.44
CA ALA A 169 -9.90 -10.24 -18.06
C ALA A 169 -11.04 -9.57 -18.84
N GLN A 170 -10.99 -8.24 -18.99
CA GLN A 170 -11.97 -7.50 -19.80
C GLN A 170 -12.01 -7.99 -21.26
N ARG A 171 -10.84 -8.25 -21.87
CA ARG A 171 -10.75 -8.73 -23.26
C ARG A 171 -11.21 -10.18 -23.45
N GLN A 172 -11.07 -11.04 -22.45
CA GLN A 172 -11.49 -12.44 -22.54
C GLN A 172 -13.01 -12.61 -22.46
N LEU A 173 -13.70 -11.62 -21.89
CA LEU A 173 -15.15 -11.62 -21.70
C LEU A 173 -15.91 -10.89 -22.82
N GLN A 174 -15.17 -10.30 -23.78
CA GLN A 174 -15.69 -9.73 -25.03
C GLN A 174 -15.63 -10.79 -26.15
#